data_AF-A0A0F9IZ14-F1
#
_entry.id   AF-A0A0F9IZ14-F1
#
_cell.length_a   1.000
_cell.length_b   1.000
_cell.length_c   1.000
_cell.angle_alpha   90.00
_cell.angle_beta   90.00
_cell.angle_gamma   90.00
#
_symmetry.space_group_name_H-M   'P 1'
#
loop_
_entity.id
_entity.type
_entity.pdbx_description
1 polymer ?
#
loop_
_entity_poly.entity_id
_entity_poly.type
_entity_poly.pdbx_seq_one_letter_code
_entity_poly.pdbx_strand_id
1 'polypeptide(L)' 'MVRGEHVVYVSYAEAQGLIPIFEYYVKEGPWKEVRSDAAAILAELRMVRDISYEFLGGYQMFLTEEQLNFFEDVRNEVGR' A
#
# COMPACT_ATOMS: atom_id res chain seq x y z
N MET A 1 -6.59 15.35 19.62
CA MET A 1 -5.48 14.42 19.32
C MET A 1 -5.96 13.52 18.20
N VAL A 2 -5.57 13.82 16.95
CA VAL A 2 -5.88 12.94 15.81
C VAL A 2 -4.92 11.77 15.92
N ARG A 3 -5.47 10.55 16.07
CA ARG A 3 -4.71 9.30 16.22
C ARG A 3 -3.83 9.08 14.99
N GLY A 4 -2.64 8.49 15.19
CA GLY A 4 -1.52 8.45 14.24
C GLY A 4 -1.82 7.72 12.93
N GLU A 5 -2.42 8.44 11.99
CA GLU A 5 -2.52 8.05 10.59
C GLU A 5 -1.48 8.82 9.79
N HIS A 6 -0.72 8.09 8.99
CA HIS A 6 0.33 8.61 8.12
C HIS A 6 -0.16 8.64 6.68
N VAL A 7 0.20 9.69 5.95
CA VAL A 7 -0.18 9.87 4.54
C VAL A 7 1.00 9.52 3.65
N VAL A 8 0.81 8.56 2.75
CA VAL A 8 1.81 8.17 1.74
C VAL A 8 1.22 8.36 0.35
N TYR A 9 1.99 8.97 -0.55
CA TYR A 9 1.62 9.04 -1.96
C TYR A 9 2.18 7.84 -2.71
N VAL A 10 1.31 7.18 -3.47
CA VAL A 10 1.65 6.03 -4.33
C VAL A 10 1.19 6.32 -5.75
N SER A 11 2.11 6.22 -6.72
CA SER A 11 1.77 6.39 -8.14
C SER A 11 1.03 5.16 -8.69
N TYR A 12 0.30 5.31 -9.79
CA TYR A 12 -0.38 4.16 -10.41
C TYR A 12 0.60 3.03 -10.78
N ALA A 13 1.74 3.36 -11.41
CA ALA A 13 2.75 2.37 -11.80
C ALA A 13 3.32 1.63 -10.58
N GLU A 14 3.57 2.35 -9.50
CA GLU A 14 4.03 1.78 -8.23
C GLU A 14 2.97 0.88 -7.59
N ALA A 15 1.71 1.32 -7.57
CA ALA A 15 0.60 0.51 -7.06
C ALA A 15 0.45 -0.80 -7.84
N GLN A 16 0.57 -0.77 -9.18
CA GLN A 16 0.55 -1.99 -10.00
C GLN A 16 1.69 -2.96 -9.66
N GLY A 17 2.88 -2.46 -9.31
CA GLY A 17 3.99 -3.30 -8.84
C GLY A 17 3.76 -3.92 -7.46
N LEU A 18 3.09 -3.19 -6.56
CA LEU A 18 2.89 -3.60 -5.16
C LEU A 18 1.68 -4.53 -4.96
N ILE A 19 0.62 -4.36 -5.74
CA ILE A 19 -0.61 -5.18 -5.64
C ILE A 19 -0.33 -6.70 -5.58
N PRO A 20 0.43 -7.33 -6.50
CA PRO A 20 0.63 -8.78 -6.45
C PRO A 20 1.37 -9.25 -5.19
N ILE A 21 2.22 -8.40 -4.60
CA ILE A 21 2.96 -8.72 -3.38
C ILE A 21 2.03 -8.68 -2.17
N PHE A 22 1.18 -7.66 -2.07
CA PHE A 22 0.18 -7.61 -1.00
C PHE A 22 -0.90 -8.69 -1.16
N GLU A 23 -1.25 -9.10 -2.38
CA GLU A 23 -2.12 -10.26 -2.62
C GLU A 23 -1.49 -11.57 -2.11
N TYR A 24 -0.17 -11.74 -2.25
CA TYR A 24 0.56 -12.85 -1.66
C TYR A 24 0.50 -12.79 -0.13
N TYR A 25 0.81 -11.65 0.49
CA TYR A 25 0.81 -11.52 1.95
C TYR A 25 -0.57 -11.71 2.58
N VAL A 26 -1.66 -11.35 1.89
CA VAL A 26 -3.02 -11.65 2.34
C VAL A 26 -3.27 -13.16 2.44
N LYS A 27 -2.71 -13.95 1.52
CA LYS A 27 -2.91 -15.41 1.45
C LYS A 27 -1.92 -16.18 2.32
N GLU A 28 -0.64 -15.87 2.18
CA GLU A 28 0.49 -16.65 2.70
C GLU A 28 1.22 -15.94 3.85
N GLY A 29 0.74 -14.78 4.30
CA GLY A 29 1.36 -14.02 5.38
C GLY A 29 1.53 -14.87 6.65
N PRO A 30 2.68 -14.82 7.33
CA PRO A 30 3.02 -15.75 8.42
C PRO A 30 2.13 -15.60 9.66
N TRP A 31 1.62 -14.39 9.91
CA TRP A 31 0.83 -14.04 11.09
C TRP A 31 -0.52 -13.44 10.68
N LYS A 32 -1.51 -13.50 11.58
CA LYS A 32 -2.86 -13.00 11.29
C LYS A 32 -2.87 -11.49 11.07
N GLU A 33 -2.05 -10.79 11.85
CA GLU A 33 -1.82 -9.35 11.83
C GLU A 33 -1.29 -8.94 10.45
N VAL A 34 -0.22 -9.59 9.99
CA VAL A 34 0.36 -9.35 8.65
C VAL A 34 -0.68 -9.54 7.54
N ARG A 35 -1.50 -10.60 7.60
CA ARG A 35 -2.58 -10.82 6.63
C ARG A 35 -3.64 -9.72 6.67
N SER A 36 -3.98 -9.25 7.87
CA SER A 36 -4.95 -8.17 8.08
C SER A 36 -4.43 -6.83 7.55
N ASP A 37 -3.18 -6.49 7.85
CA ASP A 37 -2.54 -5.26 7.39
C ASP A 37 -2.34 -5.27 5.88
N ALA A 38 -1.90 -6.41 5.32
CA ALA A 38 -1.81 -6.58 3.88
C ALA A 38 -3.17 -6.41 3.18
N ALA A 39 -4.27 -6.86 3.80
CA ALA A 39 -5.60 -6.69 3.25
C ALA A 39 -6.05 -5.22 3.25
N ALA A 40 -5.74 -4.48 4.32
CA ALA A 40 -6.02 -3.05 4.41
C ALA A 40 -5.23 -2.25 3.36
N ILE A 41 -3.92 -2.48 3.27
CA ILE A 41 -3.04 -1.83 2.29
C ILE A 41 -3.47 -2.17 0.87
N LEU A 42 -3.81 -3.43 0.58
CA LEU A 42 -4.28 -3.86 -0.73
C LEU A 42 -5.59 -3.16 -1.14
N ALA A 43 -6.50 -2.91 -0.19
CA ALA A 43 -7.73 -2.19 -0.47
C ALA A 43 -7.43 -0.75 -0.94
N GLU A 44 -6.54 -0.05 -0.25
CA GLU A 44 -6.09 1.31 -0.62
C GLU A 44 -5.34 1.32 -1.97
N LEU A 45 -4.42 0.36 -2.20
CA LEU A 45 -3.69 0.26 -3.48
C LEU A 45 -4.64 0.06 -4.67
N ARG A 46 -5.73 -0.70 -4.49
CA ARG A 46 -6.75 -0.90 -5.52
C ARG A 46 -7.62 0.33 -5.77
N MET A 47 -7.61 1.32 -4.86
CA MET A 47 -8.22 2.62 -5.11
C MET A 47 -7.36 3.53 -5.99
N VAL A 48 -6.06 3.22 -6.15
CA VAL A 48 -5.17 3.96 -7.06
C VAL A 48 -5.61 3.69 -8.50
N ARG A 49 -6.15 4.71 -9.15
CA ARG A 49 -6.62 4.65 -10.55
C ARG A 49 -5.70 5.46 -11.45
N ASP A 50 -5.52 4.98 -12.68
CA ASP A 50 -4.95 5.78 -13.76
C ASP A 50 -6.01 6.77 -14.25
N ILE A 51 -5.92 8.02 -13.81
CA ILE A 51 -6.78 9.09 -14.32
C ILE A 51 -6.05 9.68 -15.53
N SER A 52 -6.37 9.14 -16.72
CA SER A 52 -5.78 9.49 -18.03
C SER A 52 -5.72 10.99 -18.41
N TYR A 53 -6.24 11.89 -17.57
CA TYR A 53 -6.26 13.34 -17.77
C TYR A 53 -5.43 14.14 -16.74
N GLU A 54 -4.79 13.50 -15.76
CA GLU A 54 -3.94 14.19 -14.79
C GLU A 54 -2.48 13.71 -14.90
N PHE A 55 -1.55 14.67 -15.00
CA PHE A 55 -0.11 14.45 -15.15
C PHE A 55 0.54 13.72 -13.93
N LEU A 56 -0.24 13.40 -12.90
CA LEU A 56 0.17 12.76 -11.64
C LEU A 56 -0.89 11.75 -11.17
N GLY A 57 -1.12 10.69 -11.96
CA GLY A 57 -1.97 9.56 -11.56
C GLY A 57 -1.40 8.84 -10.33
N GLY A 58 -1.92 9.16 -9.15
CA GLY A 58 -1.56 8.52 -7.89
C GLY A 58 -2.59 8.82 -6.81
N TYR A 59 -2.47 8.16 -5.67
CA TYR A 59 -3.44 8.20 -4.58
C TYR A 59 -2.75 8.37 -3.23
N GLN A 60 -3.39 9.12 -2.35
CA GLN A 60 -2.95 9.29 -0.97
C GLN A 60 -3.54 8.19 -0.10
N MET A 61 -2.69 7.30 0.39
CA MET A 61 -3.06 6.24 1.30
C MET A 61 -2.94 6.73 2.74
N PHE A 62 -3.91 6.37 3.58
CA PHE A 62 -3.90 6.64 5.01
C PHE A 62 -3.61 5.34 5.74
N LEU A 63 -2.44 5.25 6.38
CA LEU A 63 -1.93 4.04 7.01
C LEU A 63 -1.68 4.28 8.50
N THR A 64 -1.84 3.25 9.33
CA THR A 64 -1.31 3.29 10.70
C THR A 64 0.23 3.25 10.68
N GLU A 65 0.87 3.52 11.81
CA GLU A 65 2.34 3.45 11.92
C GLU A 65 2.88 2.05 11.58
N GLU A 66 2.22 0.98 12.04
CA GLU A 66 2.61 -0.40 11.73
C GLU A 66 2.45 -0.73 10.23
N GLN A 67 1.34 -0.29 9.64
CA GLN A 67 1.07 -0.47 8.22
C GLN A 67 2.06 0.31 7.35
N LEU A 68 2.43 1.53 7.78
CA LEU A 68 3.43 2.34 7.11
C LEU A 68 4.79 1.63 7.10
N ASN A 69 5.24 1.14 8.26
CA ASN A 69 6.53 0.45 8.36
C ASN A 69 6.55 -0.80 7.45
N PHE A 70 5.49 -1.61 7.50
CA PHE A 70 5.38 -2.77 6.62
C PHE A 70 5.33 -2.38 5.14
N PHE A 71 4.60 -1.32 4.80
CA PHE A 71 4.51 -0.81 3.43
C PHE A 71 5.87 -0.35 2.90
N GLU A 72 6.60 0.46 3.67
CA GLU A 72 7.91 0.98 3.29
C GLU A 72 8.96 -0.13 3.19
N ASP A 73 8.92 -1.13 4.06
CA ASP A 73 9.81 -2.31 3.95
C ASP A 73 9.61 -3.01 2.60
N VAL A 74 8.36 -3.33 2.25
CA VAL A 74 8.03 -3.98 0.98
C VAL A 74 8.36 -3.09 -0.22
N ARG A 75 8.04 -1.80 -0.15
CA ARG A 75 8.30 -0.82 -1.21
C ARG A 75 9.79 -0.71 -1.54
N ASN A 76 10.64 -0.66 -0.51
CA ASN A 76 12.09 -0.56 -0.68
C ASN A 76 12.72 -1.83 -1.27
N GLU A 77 12.10 -3.00 -1.08
CA GLU A 77 12.52 -4.24 -1.73
C GLU A 77 12.21 -4.26 -3.24
N VAL A 78 11.09 -3.68 -3.66
CA VAL A 78 10.66 -3.63 -5.07
C VAL A 78 11.40 -2.56 -5.87
N GLY A 79 11.82 -1.47 -5.23
CA GLY A 79 12.55 -0.37 -5.88
C GLY A 79 14.04 -0.63 -6.13
N ARG A 80 14.57 -1.80 -5.75
CA ARG A 80 15.94 -2.27 -6.03
C ARG A 80 16.03 -3.06 -7.33
#